data_AF-A0AAU2DCJ9-F1
#
_entry.id   AF-A0AAU2DCJ9-F1
#
_cell.length_a   1.000
_cell.length_b   1.000
_cell.length_c   1.000
_cell.angle_alpha   90.00
_cell.angle_beta   90.00
_cell.angle_gamma   90.00
#
_symmetry.space_group_name_H-M   'P 1'
#
loop_
_entity.id
_entity.type
_entity.pdbx_description
1 polymer ?
#
loop_
_entity_poly.entity_id
_entity_poly.type
_entity_poly.pdbx_seq_one_letter_code
_entity_poly.pdbx_strand_id
1 'polypeptide(L)'
;MPDISRVGAVNIEHGHFPVGEMWEPGFERRQGKPDFQTDEPVIVVPGRVIVTSRVHEHAAPVIVAVRDQEDDAPGLGWTLLASVDYQPVYKGRMAALDTLTELFGLSSVMTAHDPFGMPLV
;
A
#
# COMPACT_ATOMS: atom_id res chain seq x y z
N MET A 1 -21.39 1.32 1.80
CA MET A 1 -20.59 0.43 0.93
C MET A 1 -19.15 0.90 1.04
N PRO A 2 -18.17 0.01 1.26
CA PRO A 2 -16.77 0.42 1.29
C PRO A 2 -16.37 0.98 -0.08
N ASP A 3 -15.75 2.15 -0.09
CA ASP A 3 -15.10 2.66 -1.29
C ASP A 3 -13.77 1.93 -1.46
N ILE A 4 -13.78 0.94 -2.35
CA ILE A 4 -12.62 0.13 -2.71
C ILE A 4 -11.91 0.84 -3.86
N SER A 5 -10.65 1.25 -3.66
CA SER A 5 -9.80 1.65 -4.78
C SER A 5 -9.64 0.49 -5.75
N ARG A 6 -9.56 0.76 -7.05
CA ARG A 6 -9.38 -0.26 -8.09
C ARG A 6 -8.23 -1.21 -7.71
N VAL A 7 -8.39 -2.50 -7.98
CA VAL A 7 -7.33 -3.50 -7.81
C VAL A 7 -6.08 -3.04 -8.57
N GLY A 8 -5.01 -2.77 -7.83
CA GLY A 8 -3.69 -2.47 -8.38
C GLY A 8 -2.79 -3.69 -8.29
N ALA A 9 -1.63 -3.65 -8.94
CA ALA A 9 -0.54 -4.57 -8.69
C ALA A 9 0.67 -3.78 -8.24
N VAL A 10 1.40 -4.29 -7.24
CA VAL A 10 2.69 -3.76 -6.83
C VAL A 10 3.81 -4.72 -7.15
N ASN A 11 4.95 -4.18 -7.56
CA ASN A 11 6.19 -4.95 -7.73
C ASN A 11 6.97 -4.96 -6.42
N ILE A 12 7.16 -6.16 -5.86
CA ILE A 12 7.89 -6.38 -4.61
C ILE A 12 9.30 -6.84 -4.96
N GLU A 13 10.28 -5.94 -4.87
CA GLU A 13 11.68 -6.27 -5.19
C GLU A 13 12.46 -6.73 -3.96
N HIS A 14 12.26 -6.06 -2.83
CA HIS A 14 13.05 -6.30 -1.60
C HIS A 14 12.22 -6.88 -0.46
N GLY A 15 11.25 -7.74 -0.80
CA GLY A 15 10.38 -8.39 0.18
C GLY A 15 9.49 -7.41 0.95
N HIS A 16 9.23 -6.21 0.43
CA HIS A 16 8.28 -5.26 1.01
C HIS A 16 7.73 -4.32 -0.04
N PHE A 17 6.59 -3.71 0.27
CA PHE A 17 6.02 -2.60 -0.49
C PHE A 17 5.38 -1.57 0.46
N PRO A 18 5.52 -0.26 0.18
CA PRO A 18 4.85 0.78 0.95
C PRO A 18 3.41 1.02 0.48
N VAL A 19 2.53 1.27 1.45
CA VAL A 19 1.21 1.87 1.30
C VAL A 19 1.23 3.18 2.06
N GLY A 20 1.09 4.31 1.37
CA GLY A 20 1.23 5.60 2.02
C GLY A 20 0.60 6.72 1.26
N GLU A 21 0.70 7.92 1.82
CA GLU A 21 0.19 9.11 1.18
C GLU A 21 1.04 9.46 -0.03
N MET A 22 0.38 9.78 -1.14
CA MET A 22 1.07 10.40 -2.26
C MET A 22 1.64 11.75 -1.81
N TRP A 23 2.92 11.98 -2.08
CA TRP A 23 3.54 13.27 -1.81
C TRP A 23 2.85 14.36 -2.65
N GLU A 24 2.43 15.43 -1.98
CA GLU A 24 1.87 16.62 -2.62
C GLU A 24 2.87 17.79 -2.55
N PRO A 25 3.06 18.54 -3.65
CA PRO A 25 3.83 19.77 -3.63
C PRO A 25 3.33 20.74 -2.56
N GLY A 26 4.25 21.34 -1.80
CA GLY A 26 3.93 22.25 -0.69
C GLY A 26 4.03 21.65 0.71
N PHE A 27 4.32 20.34 0.82
CA PHE A 27 4.63 19.69 2.09
C PHE A 27 6.07 19.15 2.11
N GLU A 28 6.74 19.30 3.25
CA GLU A 28 8.07 18.71 3.46
C GLU A 28 8.00 17.18 3.44
N ARG A 29 8.91 16.55 2.70
CA ARG A 29 9.02 15.09 2.64
C ARG A 29 9.55 14.57 3.97
N ARG A 30 8.65 14.16 4.88
CA ARG A 30 9.06 13.48 6.11
C ARG A 30 9.59 12.09 5.78
N GLN A 31 10.90 11.88 5.96
CA GLN A 31 11.53 10.58 5.82
C GLN A 31 11.78 9.98 7.22
N GLY A 32 10.80 9.26 7.74
CA GLY A 32 11.09 8.29 8.81
C GLY A 32 11.82 7.11 8.20
N LYS A 33 13.05 6.81 8.63
CA LYS A 33 13.76 5.60 8.19
C LYS A 33 13.02 4.40 8.78
N PRO A 34 12.43 3.51 7.98
CA PRO A 34 11.80 2.30 8.49
C PRO A 34 12.85 1.39 9.11
N ASP A 35 12.48 0.76 10.23
CA ASP A 35 13.28 -0.29 10.84
C ASP A 35 12.85 -1.63 10.26
N PHE A 36 13.69 -2.19 9.39
CA PHE A 36 13.48 -3.50 8.78
C PHE A 36 14.02 -4.64 9.64
N GLN A 37 14.66 -4.36 10.78
CA GLN A 37 15.14 -5.37 11.71
C GLN A 37 14.02 -5.80 12.69
N THR A 38 12.85 -6.09 12.14
CA THR A 38 11.67 -6.51 12.89
C THR A 38 11.02 -7.71 12.22
N ASP A 39 10.45 -8.60 13.03
CA ASP A 39 9.68 -9.76 12.57
C ASP A 39 8.21 -9.39 12.29
N GLU A 40 7.83 -8.13 12.52
CA GLU A 40 6.47 -7.66 12.30
C GLU A 40 6.10 -7.64 10.80
N PRO A 41 4.88 -8.09 10.43
CA PRO A 41 4.44 -8.08 9.04
C PRO A 41 4.20 -6.66 8.49
N VAL A 42 4.11 -5.67 9.38
CA VAL A 42 3.80 -4.28 9.07
C VAL A 42 4.71 -3.34 9.88
N ILE A 43 5.37 -2.42 9.17
CA ILE A 43 6.22 -1.37 9.76
C ILE A 43 5.54 -0.03 9.53
N VAL A 44 5.31 0.74 10.60
CA VAL A 44 4.66 2.05 10.52
C VAL A 44 5.68 3.16 10.65
N VAL A 45 5.62 4.13 9.74
CA VAL A 45 6.35 5.40 9.86
C VAL A 45 5.42 6.56 9.46
N PRO A 46 5.71 7.81 9.83
CA PRO A 46 4.83 8.92 9.48
C PRO A 46 4.52 8.99 7.98
N GLY A 47 3.23 9.01 7.63
CA GLY A 47 2.77 9.13 6.25
C GLY A 47 2.79 7.84 5.41
N ARG A 48 3.30 6.71 5.94
CA ARG A 48 3.30 5.42 5.22
C ARG A 48 3.33 4.20 6.15
N VAL A 49 2.74 3.13 5.66
CA VAL A 49 2.77 1.79 6.22
C VAL A 49 3.55 0.92 5.25
N ILE A 50 4.50 0.13 5.72
CA ILE A 50 5.29 -0.78 4.89
C ILE A 50 4.86 -2.18 5.22
N VAL A 51 4.41 -2.92 4.21
CA VAL A 51 3.99 -4.32 4.33
C VAL A 51 5.14 -5.20 3.92
N THR A 52 5.54 -6.12 4.79
CA THR A 52 6.58 -7.11 4.49
C THR A 52 5.98 -8.33 3.80
N SER A 53 6.76 -8.92 2.91
CA SER A 53 6.42 -10.09 2.12
C SER A 53 7.53 -11.12 2.25
N ARG A 54 7.13 -12.39 2.44
CA ARG A 54 8.07 -13.52 2.44
C ARG A 54 8.57 -13.85 1.03
N VAL A 55 7.82 -13.44 0.00
CA VAL A 55 8.16 -13.66 -1.40
C VAL A 55 8.87 -12.42 -1.94
N HIS A 56 10.01 -12.64 -2.58
CA HIS A 56 10.85 -11.62 -3.21
C HIS A 56 10.61 -11.61 -4.74
N GLU A 57 10.88 -10.48 -5.38
CA GLU A 57 10.84 -10.30 -6.84
C GLU A 57 9.56 -10.83 -7.51
N HIS A 58 8.40 -10.31 -7.07
CA HIS A 58 7.12 -10.71 -7.65
C HIS A 58 6.10 -9.56 -7.73
N ALA A 59 5.19 -9.65 -8.69
CA ALA A 59 4.03 -8.77 -8.76
C ALA A 59 2.90 -9.31 -7.88
N ALA A 60 2.44 -8.49 -6.92
CA ALA A 60 1.36 -8.84 -6.01
C ALA A 60 0.12 -7.96 -6.26
N PRO A 61 -1.07 -8.55 -6.40
CA PRO A 61 -2.31 -7.77 -6.44
C PRO A 61 -2.57 -7.14 -5.06
N VAL A 62 -2.85 -5.83 -5.03
CA VAL A 62 -3.12 -5.07 -3.81
C VAL A 62 -4.40 -4.27 -3.97
N ILE A 63 -5.17 -4.23 -2.90
CA ILE A 63 -6.41 -3.46 -2.79
C ILE A 63 -6.27 -2.53 -1.59
N VAL A 64 -6.51 -1.24 -1.81
CA VAL A 64 -6.64 -0.24 -0.74
C VAL A 64 -8.11 0.11 -0.64
N ALA A 65 -8.71 -0.08 0.53
CA ALA A 65 -10.14 0.15 0.75
C ALA A 65 -10.36 0.94 2.04
N VAL A 66 -11.41 1.76 2.04
CA VAL A 66 -11.90 2.43 3.25
C VAL A 66 -13.04 1.61 3.83
N ARG A 67 -12.98 1.32 5.14
CA ARG A 67 -13.99 0.54 5.85
C ARG A 67 -14.26 1.17 7.22
N ASP A 68 -15.53 1.16 7.63
CA ASP A 68 -16.00 1.67 8.93
C ASP A 68 -15.99 0.60 10.04
N GLN A 69 -15.41 -0.57 9.78
CA GLN A 69 -15.44 -1.72 10.69
C GLN A 69 -14.01 -2.10 11.06
N GLU A 70 -13.71 -1.98 12.35
CA GLU A 70 -12.40 -2.24 12.95
C GLU A 70 -12.15 -3.77 13.09
N ASP A 71 -10.88 -4.17 12.99
CA ASP A 71 -10.37 -5.52 13.31
C ASP A 71 -10.95 -6.73 12.56
N ASP A 72 -11.64 -6.52 11.44
CA ASP A 72 -12.12 -7.62 10.59
C ASP A 72 -11.46 -7.61 9.20
N ALA A 73 -11.05 -8.79 8.73
CA ALA A 73 -10.68 -8.99 7.34
C ALA A 73 -11.89 -8.72 6.41
N PRO A 74 -11.67 -8.27 5.16
CA PRO A 74 -12.75 -7.86 4.25
C PRO A 74 -13.65 -9.00 3.73
N GLY A 75 -13.35 -10.28 4.05
CA GLY A 75 -14.18 -11.43 3.70
C GLY A 75 -13.40 -12.74 3.59
N LEU A 76 -14.06 -13.77 3.04
CA LEU A 76 -13.44 -15.09 2.81
C LEU A 76 -12.18 -14.97 1.93
N GLY A 77 -11.12 -15.67 2.31
CA GLY A 77 -9.84 -15.65 1.61
C GLY A 77 -8.87 -14.55 2.06
N TRP A 78 -9.30 -13.66 2.97
CA TRP A 78 -8.44 -12.64 3.57
C TRP A 78 -8.13 -12.98 5.03
N THR A 79 -6.87 -12.81 5.42
CA THR A 79 -6.40 -12.95 6.80
C THR A 79 -5.93 -11.58 7.28
N LEU A 80 -6.39 -11.16 8.46
CA LEU A 80 -5.86 -9.96 9.10
C LEU A 80 -4.42 -10.23 9.55
N LEU A 81 -3.47 -9.48 9.02
CA LEU A 81 -2.05 -9.59 9.39
C LEU A 81 -1.67 -8.65 10.54
N ALA A 82 -2.21 -7.42 10.53
CA ALA A 82 -2.00 -6.42 11.55
C ALA A 82 -3.12 -5.38 11.52
N SER A 83 -3.38 -4.76 12.67
CA SER A 83 -4.19 -3.55 12.85
C SER A 83 -3.27 -2.52 13.51
N VAL A 84 -3.13 -1.34 12.91
CA VAL A 84 -2.13 -0.34 13.33
C VAL A 84 -2.71 1.07 13.29
N ASP A 85 -2.30 1.88 14.26
CA ASP A 85 -2.59 3.32 14.26
C ASP A 85 -1.74 4.02 13.20
N TYR A 86 -2.41 4.66 12.25
CA TYR A 86 -1.76 5.39 11.17
C TYR A 86 -1.83 6.90 11.39
N GLN A 87 -0.67 7.57 11.32
CA GLN A 87 -0.58 9.02 11.41
C GLN A 87 -0.38 9.66 10.02
N PRO A 88 -1.41 10.32 9.44
CA PRO A 88 -1.26 11.04 8.19
C PRO A 88 -0.37 12.28 8.37
N VAL A 89 0.39 12.60 7.32
CA VAL A 89 1.34 13.72 7.24
C VAL A 89 0.91 14.75 6.19
N TYR A 90 0.21 14.33 5.12
CA TYR A 90 -0.31 15.18 4.06
C TYR A 90 -1.84 15.23 4.10
N LYS A 91 -2.52 15.14 2.94
CA LYS A 91 -3.98 15.20 2.82
C LYS A 91 -4.67 13.84 2.96
N GLY A 92 -3.95 12.77 3.28
CA GLY A 92 -4.51 11.43 3.51
C GLY A 92 -4.87 10.65 2.24
N ARG A 93 -4.39 11.06 1.05
CA ARG A 93 -4.62 10.31 -0.20
C ARG A 93 -3.69 9.10 -0.28
N MET A 94 -4.23 7.94 0.12
CA MET A 94 -3.49 6.69 0.20
C MET A 94 -3.33 6.01 -1.17
N ALA A 95 -2.14 5.47 -1.42
CA ALA A 95 -1.85 4.60 -2.55
C ALA A 95 -0.88 3.49 -2.14
N ALA A 96 -1.00 2.32 -2.76
CA ALA A 96 0.05 1.32 -2.76
C ALA A 96 1.11 1.73 -3.80
N LEU A 97 2.38 1.59 -3.45
CA LEU A 97 3.50 2.06 -4.26
C LEU A 97 4.51 0.93 -4.44
N ASP A 98 5.14 0.86 -5.61
CA ASP A 98 6.26 -0.05 -5.85
C ASP A 98 7.51 0.44 -5.11
N THR A 99 8.39 -0.49 -4.74
CA THR A 99 9.67 -0.17 -4.09
C THR A 99 10.52 0.79 -4.96
N LEU A 100 10.46 0.64 -6.29
CA LEU A 100 11.11 1.55 -7.25
C LEU A 100 10.47 2.95 -7.28
N THR A 101 9.15 3.01 -7.22
CA THR A 101 8.41 4.28 -7.21
C THR A 101 8.75 5.11 -5.97
N GLU A 102 9.02 4.47 -4.84
CA GLU A 102 9.47 5.12 -3.60
C GLU A 102 10.84 5.82 -3.75
N LEU A 103 11.79 5.15 -4.43
CA LEU A 103 13.15 5.65 -4.64
C LEU A 103 13.18 6.89 -5.55
N PHE A 104 12.39 6.89 -6.62
CA PHE A 104 12.47 7.93 -7.65
C PHE A 104 11.42 9.03 -7.53
N GLY A 105 10.46 8.90 -6.61
CA GLY A 105 9.34 9.86 -6.51
C GLY A 105 8.51 9.93 -7.80
N LEU A 106 8.65 8.93 -8.67
CA LEU A 106 7.95 8.83 -9.94
C LEU A 106 6.61 8.17 -9.66
N SER A 107 5.56 8.97 -9.54
CA SER A 107 4.18 8.50 -9.57
C SER A 107 3.84 7.96 -10.96
N SER A 108 4.37 6.80 -11.32
CA SER A 108 3.76 5.99 -12.37
C SER A 108 2.50 5.40 -11.77
N VAL A 109 1.37 6.07 -12.02
CA VAL A 109 0.06 5.42 -11.94
C VAL A 109 0.08 4.35 -13.02
N MET A 110 0.57 3.15 -12.70
CA MET A 110 0.40 1.98 -13.55
C MET A 110 -1.09 1.65 -13.51
N THR A 111 -1.82 2.20 -14.48
CA THR A 111 -3.13 1.67 -14.85
C THR A 111 -2.91 0.20 -15.20
N ALA A 112 -3.40 -0.71 -14.35
CA ALA A 112 -3.54 -2.10 -14.72
C ALA A 112 -4.44 -2.14 -15.97
N HIS A 113 -3.83 -2.37 -17.14
CA HIS A 113 -4.60 -2.82 -18.27
C HIS A 113 -5.08 -4.22 -17.92
N ASP A 114 -6.40 -4.33 -17.76
CA ASP A 114 -7.12 -5.58 -17.62
C ASP A 114 -6.60 -6.58 -18.67
N PRO A 115 -5.90 -7.67 -18.29
CA PRO A 115 -5.48 -8.68 -19.25
C PRO A 115 -6.66 -9.55 -19.72
N PHE A 116 -7.87 -9.36 -19.16
CA PHE A 116 -9.03 -10.20 -19.42
C PHE A 116 -10.27 -9.47 -19.97
N GLY A 117 -10.18 -8.18 -20.29
CA GLY A 117 -11.14 -7.44 -21.13
C GLY A 117 -12.62 -7.80 -20.94
N MET A 118 -13.12 -7.85 -19.71
CA MET A 118 -14.53 -8.17 -19.45
C MET A 118 -15.18 -7.13 -18.53
N PRO A 119 -16.31 -6.50 -18.95
CA PRO A 119 -17.04 -5.58 -18.09
C PRO A 119 -17.75 -6.36 -16.99
N LEU A 120 -17.48 -6.04 -15.73
CA LEU A 120 -18.32 -6.48 -14.62
C LEU A 120 -19.54 -5.56 -14.52
N VAL A 121 -20.71 -6.19 -14.62
CA VAL A 121 -22.07 -5.63 -14.50
C VAL A 121 -22.35 -5.18 -13.07
#